data_AF-A0A973JV70-F1
#
_entry.id   AF-A0A973JV70-F1
#
_cell.length_a   1.000
_cell.length_b   1.000
_cell.length_c   1.000
_cell.angle_alpha   90.00
_cell.angle_beta   90.00
_cell.angle_gamma   90.00
#
_symmetry.space_group_name_H-M   'P 1'
#
loop_
_entity.id
_entity.type
_entity.pdbx_description
1 polymer ?
#
loop_
_entity_poly.entity_id
_entity_poly.type
_entity_poly.pdbx_seq_one_letter_code
_entity_poly.pdbx_strand_id
1 'polypeptide(L)'
;FNENMVATSILMTLFFGIILLVLGQPYLIEAKFLAEGKSFFFYILTTSLNFAVYLAILQLGVRTFVTELTNSFQGISTRLLPGAVPGIDVAATYGFGSPNAVTIGFLFGALGQFLAIIALIVFKSPVLVIAGFVPVFFDNATIAVFANNKGGVKAAMLMPFIAGLFQVFGSALIAHVVGLAVYGGYIGMFDWATLWPVFTVLMKFGGYAGVAVIVIGMLLIPQIQYARHKDTYFLVTDDYDAYVKKINE
;
A
#
# COMPACT_ATOMS: atom_id res chain seq x y z
N PHE A 1 -15.31 10.83 13.45
CA PHE A 1 -15.44 9.96 14.63
C PHE A 1 -14.21 10.16 15.50
N ASN A 2 -14.39 10.25 16.83
CA ASN A 2 -13.29 10.52 17.77
C ASN A 2 -12.55 9.24 18.22
N GLU A 3 -13.06 8.07 17.84
CA GLU A 3 -12.49 6.76 18.18
C GLU A 3 -12.30 5.97 16.87
N ASN A 4 -11.11 5.39 16.68
CA ASN A 4 -10.70 4.75 15.43
C ASN A 4 -11.47 3.44 15.17
N MET A 5 -11.61 2.59 16.18
CA MET A 5 -12.31 1.32 16.05
C MET A 5 -13.76 1.54 15.61
N VAL A 6 -14.45 2.53 16.17
CA VAL A 6 -15.80 2.94 15.77
C VAL A 6 -15.83 3.48 14.34
N ALA A 7 -14.89 4.37 14.00
CA ALA A 7 -14.79 4.94 12.65
C ALA A 7 -14.61 3.84 11.60
N THR A 8 -13.63 2.97 11.83
CA THR A 8 -13.28 1.86 10.95
C THR A 8 -14.41 0.85 10.87
N SER A 9 -15.05 0.48 11.98
CA SER A 9 -16.18 -0.44 11.98
C SER A 9 -17.35 0.06 11.13
N ILE A 10 -17.72 1.34 11.26
CA ILE A 10 -18.81 1.95 10.50
C ILE A 10 -18.45 2.01 9.01
N LEU A 11 -17.25 2.49 8.69
CA LEU A 11 -16.78 2.61 7.31
C LEU A 11 -16.69 1.24 6.62
N MET A 12 -16.18 0.23 7.32
CA MET A 12 -16.05 -1.13 6.78
C MET A 12 -17.40 -1.81 6.64
N THR A 13 -18.34 -1.54 7.55
CA THR A 13 -19.72 -2.04 7.42
C THR A 13 -20.39 -1.47 6.19
N LEU A 14 -20.19 -0.18 5.90
CA LEU A 14 -20.70 0.41 4.67
C LEU A 14 -20.01 -0.18 3.42
N PHE A 15 -18.68 -0.28 3.44
CA PHE A 15 -17.91 -0.78 2.30
C PHE A 15 -18.18 -2.26 1.97
N PHE A 16 -17.93 -3.17 2.92
CA PHE A 16 -18.19 -4.59 2.73
C PHE A 16 -19.68 -4.89 2.67
N GLY A 17 -20.52 -4.13 3.37
CA GLY A 17 -21.97 -4.25 3.26
C GLY A 17 -22.46 -4.02 1.84
N ILE A 18 -22.02 -2.95 1.17
CA ILE A 18 -22.38 -2.71 -0.24
C ILE A 18 -21.93 -3.88 -1.12
N ILE A 19 -20.69 -4.35 -0.97
CA ILE A 19 -20.15 -5.46 -1.77
C ILE A 19 -20.97 -6.74 -1.56
N LEU A 20 -21.21 -7.12 -0.30
CA LEU A 20 -21.94 -8.34 0.05
C LEU A 20 -23.42 -8.25 -0.37
N LEU A 21 -24.03 -7.07 -0.32
CA LEU A 21 -25.39 -6.84 -0.83
C LEU A 21 -25.46 -6.98 -2.36
N VAL A 22 -24.45 -6.50 -3.09
CA VAL A 22 -24.37 -6.65 -4.55
C VAL A 22 -24.15 -8.12 -4.95
N LEU A 23 -23.31 -8.85 -4.21
CA LEU A 23 -23.14 -10.30 -4.41
C LEU A 23 -24.43 -11.07 -4.10
N GLY A 24 -25.13 -10.67 -3.04
CA GLY A 24 -26.40 -11.23 -2.63
C GLY A 24 -26.29 -12.53 -1.83
N GLN A 25 -27.30 -12.79 -1.00
CA GLN A 25 -27.39 -14.00 -0.18
C GLN A 25 -27.35 -15.32 -0.99
N PRO A 26 -28.04 -15.44 -2.15
CA PRO A 26 -28.03 -16.70 -2.91
C PRO A 26 -26.61 -17.11 -3.35
N TYR A 27 -25.83 -16.16 -3.88
CA TYR A 27 -24.45 -16.40 -4.29
C TYR A 27 -23.57 -16.82 -3.12
N LEU A 28 -23.69 -16.17 -1.97
CA LEU A 28 -22.88 -16.50 -0.80
C LEU A 28 -23.19 -17.90 -0.25
N ILE A 29 -24.43 -18.36 -0.38
CA ILE A 29 -24.82 -19.73 -0.04
C ILE A 29 -24.23 -20.73 -1.04
N GLU A 30 -24.42 -20.46 -2.34
CA GLU A 30 -23.91 -21.31 -3.42
C GLU A 30 -22.38 -21.47 -3.36
N ALA A 31 -21.67 -20.37 -3.14
CA ALA A 31 -20.22 -20.33 -2.98
C ALA A 31 -19.73 -20.83 -1.59
N LYS A 32 -20.64 -21.30 -0.72
CA LYS A 32 -20.36 -21.83 0.63
C LYS A 32 -19.71 -20.85 1.59
N PHE A 33 -19.83 -19.54 1.35
CA PHE A 33 -19.41 -18.50 2.27
C PHE A 33 -20.40 -18.28 3.42
N LEU A 34 -21.69 -18.53 3.17
CA LEU A 34 -22.77 -18.46 4.15
C LEU A 34 -23.52 -19.80 4.19
N ALA A 35 -23.61 -20.43 5.35
CA ALA A 35 -24.39 -21.66 5.48
C ALA A 35 -25.90 -21.38 5.32
N GLU A 36 -26.63 -22.33 4.71
CA GLU A 36 -28.08 -22.26 4.58
C GLU A 36 -28.76 -22.03 5.94
N GLY A 37 -29.74 -21.13 5.99
CA GLY A 37 -30.47 -20.77 7.21
C GLY A 37 -29.73 -19.82 8.16
N LYS A 38 -28.47 -19.44 7.90
CA LYS A 38 -27.78 -18.39 8.68
C LYS A 38 -28.26 -16.99 8.28
N SER A 39 -28.27 -16.07 9.23
CA SER A 39 -28.69 -14.69 9.01
C SER A 39 -27.69 -13.93 8.14
N PHE A 40 -28.15 -13.46 6.98
CA PHE A 40 -27.37 -12.65 6.07
C PHE A 40 -26.95 -11.31 6.69
N PHE A 41 -27.82 -10.67 7.46
CA PHE A 41 -27.51 -9.43 8.17
C PHE A 41 -26.35 -9.60 9.15
N PHE A 42 -26.40 -10.62 10.00
CA PHE A 42 -25.31 -10.90 10.94
C PHE A 42 -24.03 -11.30 10.23
N TYR A 43 -24.11 -11.97 9.08
CA TYR A 43 -22.93 -12.26 8.27
C TYR A 43 -22.23 -11.00 7.77
N ILE A 44 -22.98 -10.01 7.26
CA ILE A 44 -22.44 -8.71 6.84
C ILE A 44 -21.79 -8.01 8.03
N LEU A 45 -22.50 -7.96 9.16
CA LEU A 45 -22.03 -7.28 10.36
C LEU A 45 -20.73 -7.91 10.89
N THR A 46 -20.71 -9.24 11.07
CA THR A 46 -19.53 -9.97 11.56
C THR A 46 -18.35 -9.84 10.61
N THR A 47 -18.56 -10.01 9.30
CA THR A 47 -17.48 -9.85 8.29
C THR A 47 -16.86 -8.46 8.37
N SER A 48 -17.69 -7.43 8.48
CA SER A 48 -17.24 -6.03 8.52
C SER A 48 -16.53 -5.67 9.83
N LEU A 49 -17.06 -6.13 10.97
CA LEU A 49 -16.47 -5.88 12.29
C LEU A 49 -15.16 -6.65 12.50
N ASN A 50 -15.05 -7.86 11.96
CA ASN A 50 -13.81 -8.64 12.01
C ASN A 50 -12.63 -7.87 11.38
N PHE A 51 -12.87 -7.10 10.32
CA PHE A 51 -11.83 -6.25 9.75
C PHE A 51 -11.30 -5.24 10.77
N ALA A 52 -12.20 -4.54 11.48
CA ALA A 52 -11.80 -3.56 12.49
C ALA A 52 -11.02 -4.22 13.64
N VAL A 53 -11.45 -5.42 14.07
CA VAL A 53 -10.75 -6.22 15.07
C VAL A 53 -9.35 -6.58 14.60
N TYR A 54 -9.19 -7.13 13.39
CA TYR A 54 -7.88 -7.51 12.85
C TYR A 54 -6.98 -6.31 12.63
N LEU A 55 -7.53 -5.16 12.22
CA LEU A 55 -6.75 -3.94 12.09
C LEU A 55 -6.24 -3.45 13.45
N ALA A 56 -7.07 -3.49 14.49
CA ALA A 56 -6.65 -3.13 15.85
C ALA A 56 -5.55 -4.08 16.37
N ILE A 57 -5.72 -5.39 16.15
CA ILE A 57 -4.70 -6.40 16.49
C ILE A 57 -3.39 -6.11 15.76
N LEU A 58 -3.46 -5.80 14.46
CA LEU A 58 -2.29 -5.48 13.64
C LEU A 58 -1.60 -4.22 14.17
N GLN A 59 -2.32 -3.14 14.43
CA GLN A 59 -1.74 -1.88 14.94
C GLN A 59 -1.05 -2.08 16.29
N LEU A 60 -1.68 -2.83 17.20
CA LEU A 60 -1.11 -3.14 18.51
C LEU A 60 0.14 -4.01 18.40
N GLY A 61 0.07 -5.10 17.64
CA GLY A 61 1.19 -6.03 17.47
C GLY A 61 2.39 -5.36 16.80
N VAL A 62 2.14 -4.57 15.76
CA VAL A 62 3.16 -3.81 15.06
C VAL A 62 3.85 -2.79 15.98
N ARG A 63 3.10 -2.03 16.78
CA ARG A 63 3.72 -1.04 17.68
C ARG A 63 4.68 -1.70 18.67
N THR A 64 4.28 -2.84 19.23
CA THR A 64 5.14 -3.63 20.14
C THR A 64 6.38 -4.13 19.40
N PHE A 65 6.21 -4.70 18.21
CA PHE A 65 7.31 -5.20 17.39
C PHE A 65 8.33 -4.11 17.01
N VAL A 66 7.87 -2.96 16.52
CA VAL A 66 8.74 -1.85 16.11
C VAL A 66 9.53 -1.29 17.30
N THR A 67 8.91 -1.24 18.49
CA THR A 67 9.58 -0.78 19.71
C THR A 67 10.77 -1.67 20.07
N GLU A 68 10.54 -2.99 20.12
CA GLU A 68 11.61 -3.96 20.44
C GLU A 68 12.67 -4.03 19.33
N LEU A 69 12.25 -3.93 18.06
CA LEU A 69 13.18 -3.93 16.95
C LEU A 69 14.09 -2.70 16.97
N THR A 70 13.55 -1.51 17.26
CA THR A 70 14.35 -0.28 17.32
C THR A 70 15.42 -0.37 18.41
N ASN A 71 15.05 -0.88 19.60
CA ASN A 71 15.99 -1.09 20.70
C ASN A 71 17.07 -2.12 20.36
N SER A 72 16.70 -3.24 19.74
CA SER A 72 17.64 -4.29 19.37
C SER A 72 18.57 -3.89 18.22
N PHE A 73 18.08 -3.10 17.26
CA PHE A 73 18.87 -2.62 16.12
C PHE A 73 19.91 -1.57 16.52
N GLN A 74 19.72 -0.89 17.65
CA GLN A 74 20.70 0.03 18.20
C GLN A 74 22.05 -0.64 18.48
N GLY A 75 22.04 -1.90 18.93
CA GLY A 75 23.26 -2.70 19.10
C GLY A 75 23.97 -3.02 17.78
N ILE A 76 23.20 -3.32 16.73
CA ILE A 76 23.72 -3.59 15.39
C ILE A 76 24.31 -2.32 14.79
N SER A 77 23.57 -1.21 14.86
CA SER A 77 23.99 0.08 14.32
C SER A 77 25.24 0.60 15.01
N THR A 78 25.37 0.43 16.34
CA THR A 78 26.56 0.94 17.07
C THR A 78 27.81 0.09 16.94
N ARG A 79 27.70 -1.22 16.68
CA ARG A 79 28.87 -2.14 16.67
C ARG A 79 29.19 -2.76 15.32
N LEU A 80 28.20 -3.12 14.52
CA LEU A 80 28.40 -3.90 13.29
C LEU A 80 28.32 -3.02 12.05
N LEU A 81 27.28 -2.18 11.96
CA LEU A 81 27.01 -1.33 10.79
C LEU A 81 26.67 0.11 11.24
N PRO A 82 27.69 0.94 11.52
CA PRO A 82 27.52 2.35 11.88
C PRO A 82 26.60 3.10 10.93
N GLY A 83 25.55 3.72 11.47
CA GLY A 83 24.58 4.53 10.71
C GLY A 83 23.53 3.71 9.93
N ALA A 84 23.48 2.39 10.10
CA ALA A 84 22.45 1.58 9.46
C ALA A 84 21.07 1.78 10.12
N VAL A 85 20.04 1.93 9.28
CA VAL A 85 18.63 2.02 9.67
C VAL A 85 17.89 0.77 9.18
N PRO A 86 17.08 0.11 10.03
CA PRO A 86 16.37 -1.10 9.63
C PRO A 86 15.24 -0.79 8.65
N GLY A 87 15.24 -1.47 7.50
CA GLY A 87 14.09 -1.51 6.60
C GLY A 87 13.09 -2.57 7.06
N ILE A 88 11.86 -2.14 7.37
CA ILE A 88 10.79 -3.02 7.89
C ILE A 88 9.51 -2.91 7.07
N ASP A 89 8.58 -3.83 7.34
CA ASP A 89 7.27 -3.89 6.69
C ASP A 89 6.51 -2.56 6.83
N VAL A 90 5.84 -2.14 5.76
CA VAL A 90 5.09 -0.89 5.69
C VAL A 90 3.99 -0.80 6.76
N ALA A 91 3.45 -1.92 7.22
CA ALA A 91 2.50 -1.99 8.30
C ALA A 91 3.04 -1.37 9.60
N ALA A 92 4.37 -1.36 9.79
CA ALA A 92 5.08 -0.62 10.85
C ALA A 92 4.55 0.80 11.03
N THR A 93 4.27 1.47 9.93
CA THR A 93 3.85 2.87 9.91
C THR A 93 2.42 3.09 10.40
N TYR A 94 1.57 2.07 10.39
CA TYR A 94 0.16 2.19 10.77
C TYR A 94 -0.04 2.47 12.25
N GLY A 95 0.93 2.06 13.09
CA GLY A 95 0.93 2.36 14.51
C GLY A 95 1.30 3.81 14.85
N PHE A 96 1.86 4.56 13.89
CA PHE A 96 2.39 5.93 14.11
C PHE A 96 1.68 7.00 13.26
N GLY A 97 1.01 6.61 12.17
CA GLY A 97 0.19 7.50 11.36
C GLY A 97 -1.12 7.93 12.04
N SER A 98 -1.86 8.82 11.37
CA SER A 98 -3.22 9.15 11.81
C SER A 98 -4.08 7.87 11.84
N PRO A 99 -4.82 7.60 12.93
CA PRO A 99 -5.58 6.36 13.08
C PRO A 99 -6.56 6.09 11.92
N ASN A 100 -7.12 7.16 11.35
CA ASN A 100 -8.10 7.07 10.26
C ASN A 100 -7.47 7.03 8.86
N ALA A 101 -6.17 7.35 8.72
CA ALA A 101 -5.53 7.45 7.40
C ALA A 101 -5.48 6.09 6.68
N VAL A 102 -5.24 5.00 7.43
CA VAL A 102 -5.22 3.63 6.89
C VAL A 102 -6.56 3.27 6.24
N THR A 103 -7.65 3.47 6.98
CA THR A 103 -9.01 3.15 6.52
C THR A 103 -9.43 4.04 5.34
N ILE A 104 -9.11 5.34 5.39
CA ILE A 104 -9.37 6.27 4.27
C ILE A 104 -8.59 5.84 3.03
N GLY A 105 -7.31 5.50 3.20
CA GLY A 105 -6.44 5.06 2.12
C GLY A 105 -6.98 3.83 1.41
N PHE A 106 -7.37 2.82 2.17
CA PHE A 106 -8.02 1.63 1.65
C PHE A 106 -9.28 1.96 0.84
N LEU A 107 -10.19 2.79 1.37
CA LEU A 107 -11.44 3.13 0.69
C LEU A 107 -11.22 3.84 -0.64
N PHE A 108 -10.37 4.85 -0.66
CA PHE A 108 -10.10 5.63 -1.88
C PHE A 108 -9.25 4.85 -2.88
N GLY A 109 -8.30 4.04 -2.40
CA GLY A 109 -7.55 3.09 -3.21
C GLY A 109 -8.46 2.06 -3.88
N ALA A 110 -9.35 1.44 -3.10
CA ALA A 110 -10.35 0.51 -3.62
C ALA A 110 -11.27 1.16 -4.66
N LEU A 111 -11.73 2.40 -4.40
CA LEU A 111 -12.53 3.15 -5.35
C LEU A 111 -11.78 3.38 -6.67
N GLY A 112 -10.50 3.76 -6.60
CA GLY A 112 -9.63 3.92 -7.78
C GLY A 112 -9.49 2.60 -8.55
N GLN A 113 -9.19 1.50 -7.86
CA GLN A 113 -9.06 0.20 -8.51
C GLN A 113 -10.37 -0.27 -9.15
N PHE A 114 -11.51 -0.16 -8.46
CA PHE A 114 -12.81 -0.55 -9.03
C PHE A 114 -13.17 0.28 -10.24
N LEU A 115 -12.93 1.58 -10.22
CA LEU A 115 -13.16 2.44 -11.38
C LEU A 115 -12.28 2.02 -12.57
N ALA A 116 -11.00 1.71 -12.33
CA ALA A 116 -10.10 1.23 -13.37
C ALA A 116 -10.53 -0.13 -13.93
N ILE A 117 -10.96 -1.07 -13.09
CA ILE A 117 -11.46 -2.38 -13.52
C ILE A 117 -12.71 -2.23 -14.38
N ILE A 118 -13.67 -1.39 -13.97
CA ILE A 118 -14.86 -1.08 -14.76
C ILE A 118 -14.45 -0.50 -16.12
N ALA A 119 -13.49 0.42 -16.15
CA ALA A 119 -12.97 0.97 -17.39
C ALA A 119 -12.36 -0.14 -18.29
N LEU A 120 -11.54 -1.04 -17.74
CA LEU A 120 -10.99 -2.17 -18.50
C LEU A 120 -12.08 -3.05 -19.12
N ILE A 121 -13.18 -3.29 -18.40
CA ILE A 121 -14.33 -4.06 -18.91
C ILE A 121 -15.05 -3.31 -20.03
N VAL A 122 -15.41 -2.04 -19.81
CA VAL A 122 -16.14 -1.20 -20.78
C VAL A 122 -15.36 -1.03 -22.07
N PHE A 123 -14.04 -0.82 -21.98
CA PHE A 123 -13.15 -0.68 -23.12
C PHE A 123 -12.69 -2.01 -23.73
N LYS A 124 -13.19 -3.16 -23.23
CA LYS A 124 -12.85 -4.50 -23.73
C LYS A 124 -11.34 -4.75 -23.77
N SER A 125 -10.64 -4.39 -22.69
CA SER A 125 -9.20 -4.64 -22.56
C SER A 125 -8.88 -6.12 -22.75
N PRO A 126 -7.80 -6.47 -23.47
CA PRO A 126 -7.37 -7.87 -23.64
C PRO A 126 -6.90 -8.50 -22.33
N VAL A 127 -6.59 -7.69 -21.32
CA VAL A 127 -6.21 -8.14 -19.98
C VAL A 127 -7.17 -7.52 -18.97
N LEU A 128 -7.83 -8.39 -18.19
CA LEU A 128 -8.64 -8.00 -17.05
C LEU A 128 -7.87 -8.24 -15.77
N VAL A 129 -7.82 -7.23 -14.91
CA VAL A 129 -7.19 -7.34 -13.58
C VAL A 129 -8.28 -7.56 -12.55
N ILE A 130 -8.06 -8.53 -11.66
CA ILE A 130 -8.92 -8.78 -10.50
C ILE A 130 -8.25 -8.14 -9.28
N ALA A 131 -9.00 -7.33 -8.54
CA ALA A 131 -8.46 -6.62 -7.38
C ALA A 131 -8.03 -7.62 -6.28
N GLY A 132 -6.75 -7.61 -5.95
CA GLY A 132 -6.22 -8.34 -4.80
C GLY A 132 -6.35 -7.51 -3.53
N PHE A 133 -6.74 -8.13 -2.42
CA PHE A 133 -6.89 -7.41 -1.16
C PHE A 133 -5.58 -6.76 -0.68
N VAL A 134 -4.43 -7.44 -0.86
CA VAL A 134 -3.14 -6.95 -0.38
C VAL A 134 -2.74 -5.61 -1.03
N PRO A 135 -2.72 -5.46 -2.38
CA PRO A 135 -2.48 -4.16 -3.01
C PRO A 135 -3.55 -3.11 -2.70
N VAL A 136 -4.83 -3.52 -2.64
CA VAL A 136 -5.93 -2.59 -2.32
C VAL A 136 -5.75 -2.00 -0.92
N PHE A 137 -5.37 -2.83 0.06
CA PHE A 137 -5.27 -2.42 1.45
C PHE A 137 -3.89 -1.85 1.78
N PHE A 138 -2.83 -2.68 1.75
CA PHE A 138 -1.55 -2.29 2.35
C PHE A 138 -0.93 -1.10 1.63
N ASP A 139 -0.83 -1.18 0.33
CA ASP A 139 -0.11 -0.17 -0.44
C ASP A 139 -0.82 1.19 -0.38
N ASN A 140 -2.14 1.20 -0.57
CA ASN A 140 -2.96 2.42 -0.49
C ASN A 140 -3.06 2.98 0.93
N ALA A 141 -3.08 2.11 1.97
CA ALA A 141 -3.01 2.54 3.35
C ALA A 141 -1.68 3.22 3.66
N THR A 142 -0.55 2.65 3.23
CA THR A 142 0.77 3.24 3.40
C THR A 142 0.86 4.59 2.70
N ILE A 143 0.45 4.67 1.43
CA ILE A 143 0.40 5.92 0.66
C ILE A 143 -0.43 6.98 1.41
N ALA A 144 -1.59 6.59 1.95
CA ALA A 144 -2.45 7.49 2.70
C ALA A 144 -1.83 7.98 4.00
N VAL A 145 -1.13 7.12 4.75
CA VAL A 145 -0.45 7.52 6.00
C VAL A 145 0.55 8.63 5.73
N PHE A 146 1.40 8.48 4.71
CA PHE A 146 2.38 9.50 4.34
C PHE A 146 1.74 10.74 3.70
N ALA A 147 0.75 10.56 2.82
CA ALA A 147 0.04 11.67 2.20
C ALA A 147 -0.74 12.49 3.23
N ASN A 148 -1.35 11.85 4.23
CA ASN A 148 -2.04 12.53 5.32
C ASN A 148 -1.06 13.36 6.16
N ASN A 149 0.13 12.84 6.44
CA ASN A 149 1.13 13.57 7.21
C ASN A 149 1.60 14.85 6.48
N LYS A 150 1.71 14.81 5.15
CA LYS A 150 2.19 15.95 4.35
C LYS A 150 1.10 16.93 3.90
N GLY A 151 -0.11 16.44 3.61
CA GLY A 151 -1.17 17.20 2.96
C GLY A 151 -2.57 17.01 3.56
N GLY A 152 -2.64 16.39 4.75
CA GLY A 152 -3.89 16.14 5.46
C GLY A 152 -4.85 15.20 4.72
N VAL A 153 -6.12 15.26 5.13
CA VAL A 153 -7.15 14.31 4.69
C VAL A 153 -7.38 14.36 3.17
N LYS A 154 -7.30 15.54 2.54
CA LYS A 154 -7.48 15.67 1.09
C LYS A 154 -6.42 14.89 0.31
N ALA A 155 -5.16 15.00 0.73
CA ALA A 155 -4.07 14.24 0.13
C ALA A 155 -4.21 12.73 0.43
N ALA A 156 -4.65 12.39 1.64
CA ALA A 156 -4.92 11.01 2.05
C ALA A 156 -6.04 10.34 1.26
N MET A 157 -6.94 11.10 0.62
CA MET A 157 -7.98 10.59 -0.26
C MET A 157 -7.50 10.54 -1.73
N LEU A 158 -6.89 11.62 -2.20
CA LEU A 158 -6.52 11.77 -3.61
C LEU A 158 -5.37 10.84 -4.02
N MET A 159 -4.32 10.75 -3.19
CA MET A 159 -3.13 9.97 -3.55
C MET A 159 -3.41 8.47 -3.65
N PRO A 160 -4.12 7.83 -2.70
CA PRO A 160 -4.49 6.42 -2.84
C PRO A 160 -5.46 6.18 -4.00
N PHE A 161 -6.39 7.10 -4.28
CA PHE A 161 -7.27 6.97 -5.45
C PHE A 161 -6.48 6.92 -6.76
N ILE A 162 -5.53 7.86 -6.93
CA ILE A 162 -4.64 7.88 -8.10
C ILE A 162 -3.79 6.61 -8.14
N ALA A 163 -3.24 6.20 -6.99
CA ALA A 163 -2.46 4.96 -6.88
C ALA A 163 -3.28 3.74 -7.30
N GLY A 164 -4.53 3.62 -6.87
CA GLY A 164 -5.46 2.56 -7.29
C GLY A 164 -5.67 2.49 -8.80
N LEU A 165 -5.79 3.64 -9.47
CA LEU A 165 -5.88 3.67 -10.95
C LEU A 165 -4.61 3.12 -11.60
N PHE A 166 -3.43 3.59 -11.15
CA PHE A 166 -2.15 3.14 -11.69
C PHE A 166 -1.87 1.67 -11.38
N GLN A 167 -2.22 1.19 -10.19
CA GLN A 167 -2.09 -0.22 -9.82
C GLN A 167 -2.80 -1.12 -10.81
N VAL A 168 -4.02 -0.79 -11.21
CA VAL A 168 -4.80 -1.61 -12.17
C VAL A 168 -4.31 -1.41 -13.60
N PHE A 169 -4.22 -0.17 -14.09
CA PHE A 169 -3.85 0.08 -15.49
C PHE A 169 -2.40 -0.32 -15.78
N GLY A 170 -1.49 0.01 -14.87
CA GLY A 170 -0.08 -0.37 -14.98
C GLY A 170 0.11 -1.87 -14.97
N SER A 171 -0.59 -2.59 -14.08
CA SER A 171 -0.56 -4.06 -14.05
C SER A 171 -1.13 -4.69 -15.32
N ALA A 172 -2.26 -4.18 -15.82
CA ALA A 172 -2.84 -4.67 -17.07
C ALA A 172 -1.89 -4.46 -18.26
N LEU A 173 -1.31 -3.27 -18.35
CA LEU A 173 -0.38 -2.90 -19.41
C LEU A 173 0.86 -3.79 -19.39
N ILE A 174 1.54 -3.89 -18.24
CA ILE A 174 2.78 -4.67 -18.16
C ILE A 174 2.48 -6.16 -18.37
N ALA A 175 1.42 -6.69 -17.77
CA ALA A 175 1.04 -8.08 -17.94
C ALA A 175 0.76 -8.44 -19.41
N HIS A 176 0.19 -7.51 -20.17
CA HIS A 176 0.02 -7.67 -21.61
C HIS A 176 1.37 -7.62 -22.35
N VAL A 177 2.17 -6.58 -22.13
CA VAL A 177 3.44 -6.34 -22.84
C VAL A 177 4.46 -7.45 -22.62
N VAL A 178 4.51 -8.02 -21.42
CA VAL A 178 5.45 -9.10 -21.09
C VAL A 178 4.86 -10.50 -21.26
N GLY A 179 3.58 -10.60 -21.60
CA GLY A 179 2.89 -11.90 -21.75
C GLY A 179 2.62 -12.61 -20.43
N LEU A 180 2.68 -11.89 -19.30
CA LEU A 180 2.40 -12.47 -17.98
C LEU A 180 0.91 -12.75 -17.76
N ALA A 181 0.03 -12.13 -18.54
CA ALA A 181 -1.42 -12.32 -18.44
C ALA A 181 -1.83 -13.81 -18.53
N VAL A 182 -1.07 -14.63 -19.26
CA VAL A 182 -1.35 -16.08 -19.43
C VAL A 182 -1.14 -16.86 -18.12
N TYR A 183 -0.26 -16.38 -17.24
CA TYR A 183 0.03 -17.04 -15.95
C TYR A 183 -0.93 -16.62 -14.83
N GLY A 184 -1.87 -15.71 -15.10
CA GLY A 184 -2.97 -15.37 -14.19
C GLY A 184 -2.59 -14.56 -12.95
N GLY A 185 -1.36 -14.07 -12.83
CA GLY A 185 -0.90 -13.35 -11.64
C GLY A 185 0.12 -12.25 -11.91
N TYR A 186 -0.08 -11.11 -11.25
CA TYR A 186 0.88 -10.01 -11.16
C TYR A 186 0.83 -9.41 -9.74
N ILE A 187 1.95 -8.87 -9.24
CA ILE A 187 2.07 -8.40 -7.85
C ILE A 187 1.11 -7.25 -7.55
N GLY A 188 0.89 -6.34 -8.50
CA GLY A 188 -0.15 -5.31 -8.41
C GLY A 188 0.09 -4.18 -7.42
N MET A 189 1.20 -4.17 -6.70
CA MET A 189 1.64 -3.03 -5.87
C MET A 189 2.05 -1.85 -6.76
N PHE A 190 2.06 -0.65 -6.21
CA PHE A 190 2.18 0.62 -6.92
C PHE A 190 3.53 0.74 -7.62
N ASP A 191 4.63 0.44 -6.94
CA ASP A 191 5.96 0.41 -7.55
C ASP A 191 6.05 -0.65 -8.65
N TRP A 192 5.36 -1.78 -8.46
CA TRP A 192 5.25 -2.84 -9.45
C TRP A 192 4.38 -2.45 -10.65
N ALA A 193 3.45 -1.52 -10.48
CA ALA A 193 2.60 -1.03 -11.56
C ALA A 193 3.13 0.26 -12.21
N THR A 194 4.18 0.88 -11.67
CA THR A 194 4.70 2.17 -12.15
C THR A 194 6.19 2.13 -12.50
N LEU A 195 7.06 1.90 -11.52
CA LEU A 195 8.52 1.92 -11.70
C LEU A 195 9.04 0.63 -12.37
N TRP A 196 8.65 -0.52 -11.85
CA TRP A 196 9.10 -1.81 -12.38
C TRP A 196 8.74 -2.05 -13.84
N PRO A 197 7.56 -1.65 -14.36
CA PRO A 197 7.24 -1.76 -15.77
C PRO A 197 8.25 -1.05 -16.67
N VAL A 198 8.74 0.13 -16.26
CA VAL A 198 9.81 0.85 -16.97
C VAL A 198 11.08 0.01 -16.99
N PHE A 199 11.48 -0.53 -15.85
CA PHE A 199 12.66 -1.41 -15.77
C PHE A 199 12.50 -2.66 -16.62
N THR A 200 11.34 -3.29 -16.59
CA THR A 200 11.07 -4.51 -17.36
C THR A 200 11.14 -4.24 -18.86
N VAL A 201 10.59 -3.11 -19.34
CA VAL A 201 10.69 -2.70 -20.75
C VAL A 201 12.14 -2.45 -21.14
N LEU A 202 12.90 -1.69 -20.33
CA LEU A 202 14.32 -1.43 -20.58
C LEU A 202 15.14 -2.72 -20.64
N MET A 203 14.91 -3.67 -19.74
CA MET A 203 15.60 -4.96 -19.75
C MET A 203 15.18 -5.82 -20.93
N LYS A 204 13.88 -5.85 -21.27
CA LYS A 204 13.35 -6.68 -22.37
C LYS A 204 13.85 -6.24 -23.74
N PHE A 205 13.93 -4.93 -24.00
CA PHE A 205 14.34 -4.40 -25.30
C PHE A 205 15.83 -4.01 -25.37
N GLY A 206 16.43 -3.63 -24.23
CA GLY A 206 17.83 -3.22 -24.15
C GLY A 206 18.81 -4.32 -23.73
N GLY A 207 18.32 -5.50 -23.33
CA GLY A 207 19.16 -6.60 -22.85
C GLY A 207 20.12 -6.15 -21.74
N TYR A 208 21.40 -6.53 -21.84
CA TYR A 208 22.43 -6.14 -20.88
C TYR A 208 22.66 -4.63 -20.79
N ALA A 209 22.49 -3.88 -21.89
CA ALA A 209 22.62 -2.42 -21.87
C ALA A 209 21.47 -1.79 -21.07
N GLY A 210 20.26 -2.32 -21.19
CA GLY A 210 19.11 -1.90 -20.38
C GLY A 210 19.34 -2.12 -18.88
N VAL A 211 19.90 -3.26 -18.50
CA VAL A 211 20.28 -3.55 -17.11
C VAL A 211 21.33 -2.54 -16.62
N ALA A 212 22.37 -2.26 -17.42
CA ALA A 212 23.40 -1.29 -17.05
C ALA A 212 22.82 0.12 -16.81
N VAL A 213 21.88 0.56 -17.66
CA VAL A 213 21.19 1.85 -17.49
C VAL A 213 20.41 1.90 -16.17
N ILE A 214 19.70 0.83 -15.81
CA ILE A 214 18.95 0.76 -14.55
C ILE A 214 19.91 0.83 -13.36
N VAL A 215 20.98 0.03 -13.37
CA VAL A 215 21.97 0.00 -12.28
C VAL A 215 22.63 1.36 -12.11
N ILE A 216 23.08 1.98 -13.20
CA ILE A 216 23.68 3.33 -13.17
C ILE A 216 22.66 4.34 -12.64
N GLY A 217 21.43 4.32 -13.14
CA GLY A 217 20.36 5.20 -12.67
C GLY A 217 20.10 5.06 -11.19
N MET A 218 20.01 3.83 -10.68
CA MET A 218 19.79 3.57 -9.26
C MET A 218 20.97 4.01 -8.38
N LEU A 219 22.20 3.83 -8.85
CA LEU A 219 23.40 4.29 -8.14
C LEU A 219 23.55 5.81 -8.16
N LEU A 220 23.05 6.50 -9.18
CA LEU A 220 23.10 7.96 -9.27
C LEU A 220 22.17 8.63 -8.26
N ILE A 221 21.01 8.04 -7.93
CA ILE A 221 20.04 8.61 -7.00
C ILE A 221 20.67 9.00 -5.64
N PRO A 222 21.32 8.08 -4.89
CA PRO A 222 21.93 8.43 -3.61
C PRO A 222 23.08 9.42 -3.77
N GLN A 223 23.85 9.38 -4.87
CA GLN A 223 24.93 10.34 -5.12
C GLN A 223 24.39 11.76 -5.33
N ILE A 224 23.27 11.90 -6.05
CA ILE A 224 22.60 13.19 -6.27
C ILE A 224 22.00 13.71 -4.96
N GLN A 225 21.36 12.85 -4.18
CA GLN A 225 20.81 13.23 -2.87
C GLN A 225 21.91 13.69 -1.92
N TYR A 226 23.02 12.96 -1.84
CA TYR A 226 24.18 13.35 -1.05
C TYR A 226 24.78 14.67 -1.54
N ALA A 227 24.97 14.84 -2.84
CA ALA A 227 25.55 16.07 -3.41
C ALA A 227 24.71 17.32 -3.10
N ARG A 228 23.38 17.19 -3.07
CA ARG A 228 22.45 18.30 -2.77
C ARG A 228 22.31 18.61 -1.29
N HIS A 229 22.52 17.63 -0.42
CA HIS A 229 22.21 17.72 1.01
C HIS A 229 23.38 17.25 1.88
N LYS A 230 24.64 17.53 1.49
CA LYS A 230 25.84 17.00 2.17
C LYS A 230 25.80 17.14 3.68
N ASP A 231 25.32 18.28 4.17
CA ASP A 231 25.37 18.62 5.58
C ASP A 231 24.18 18.10 6.39
N THR A 232 23.18 17.52 5.73
CA THR A 232 21.96 16.96 6.35
C THR A 232 21.71 15.50 5.96
N TYR A 233 22.42 14.96 4.97
CA TYR A 233 22.15 13.65 4.36
C TYR A 233 22.30 12.50 5.34
N PHE A 234 23.35 12.50 6.16
CA PHE A 234 23.53 11.51 7.23
C PHE A 234 22.90 11.97 8.55
N LEU A 235 22.70 13.28 8.72
CA LEU A 235 22.10 13.84 9.93
C LEU A 235 20.67 13.32 10.15
N VAL A 236 19.91 13.08 9.07
CA VAL A 236 18.54 12.56 9.17
C VAL A 236 18.44 11.20 9.88
N THR A 237 19.49 10.37 9.80
CA THR A 237 19.54 9.06 10.44
C THR A 237 20.26 9.10 11.79
N ASP A 238 21.25 9.97 11.92
CA ASP A 238 22.13 10.02 13.10
C ASP A 238 21.54 10.88 14.23
N ASP A 239 20.93 12.02 13.88
CA ASP A 239 20.28 12.95 14.81
C ASP A 239 19.13 13.68 14.12
N TYR A 240 17.94 13.08 14.21
CA TYR A 240 16.74 13.62 13.58
C TYR A 240 16.34 15.01 14.12
N ASP A 241 16.60 15.30 15.40
CA ASP A 241 16.24 16.59 15.99
C ASP A 241 17.15 17.71 15.47
N ALA A 242 18.46 17.45 15.38
CA ALA A 242 19.41 18.35 14.74
C ALA A 242 19.10 18.53 13.24
N TYR A 243 18.69 17.46 12.56
CA TYR A 243 18.22 17.52 11.18
C TYR A 243 17.04 18.49 11.05
N VAL A 244 15.95 18.28 11.81
CA VAL A 244 14.74 19.11 11.77
C VAL A 244 15.06 20.58 12.04
N LYS A 245 15.95 20.87 12.99
CA LYS A 245 16.37 22.25 13.26
C LYS A 245 17.02 22.89 12.04
N LYS A 246 17.92 22.18 11.37
CA LYS A 246 18.73 22.68 10.26
C LYS A 246 17.95 22.87 8.94
N ILE A 247 16.87 22.13 8.73
CA ILE A 247 15.97 22.33 7.55
C ILE A 247 14.93 23.43 7.78
N ASN A 248 14.69 23.83 9.03
CA ASN A 248 13.75 24.89 9.38
C ASN A 248 14.42 26.25 9.64
N GLU A 249 15.76 26.30 9.67
CA GLU A 249 16.59 27.51 9.63
C GLU A 249 16.69 28.05 8.20
#